data_AF-A0A6N7AWD9-F1
#
_entry.id   AF-A0A6N7AWD9-F1
#
_cell.length_a   1.000
_cell.length_b   1.000
_cell.length_c   1.000
_cell.angle_alpha   90.00
_cell.angle_beta   90.00
_cell.angle_gamma   90.00
#
_symmetry.space_group_name_H-M   'P 1'
#
loop_
_entity.id
_entity.type
_entity.pdbx_description
1 polymer ?
#
loop_
_entity_poly.entity_id
_entity_poly.type
_entity_poly.pdbx_seq_one_letter_code
_entity_poly.pdbx_strand_id
1 'polypeptide(L)'
;MARLTVPSFSSLWQEHEALYVGVFIMALQKLTQAQCDMTSEDSISEHLYLVLRNICFEESRNQHREIRTPDWERPIPPATEAELTGGKKRKRPDFTCNILDRYA
;
A
#
# COMPACT_ATOMS: atom_id res chain seq x y z
N MET A 1 17.23 -16.78 30.93
CA MET A 1 16.40 -16.67 29.72
C MET A 1 15.61 -15.37 29.82
N ALA A 2 15.92 -14.39 28.98
CA ALA A 2 15.24 -13.10 29.01
C ALA A 2 13.76 -13.30 28.64
N ARG A 3 12.85 -12.91 29.53
CA ARG A 3 11.42 -12.87 29.23
C ARG A 3 11.18 -11.69 28.29
N LEU A 4 11.15 -11.94 26.99
CA LEU A 4 10.73 -10.95 26.02
C LEU A 4 9.23 -10.68 26.24
N THR A 5 8.92 -9.51 26.80
CA THR A 5 7.55 -9.02 26.88
C THR A 5 7.10 -8.66 25.47
N VAL A 6 6.15 -9.42 24.93
CA VAL A 6 5.54 -9.11 23.64
C VAL A 6 4.67 -7.86 23.82
N PRO A 7 4.83 -6.81 23.00
CA PRO A 7 4.01 -5.62 23.08
C PRO A 7 2.52 -5.95 22.83
N SER A 8 1.64 -5.14 23.38
CA SER A 8 0.20 -5.29 23.14
C SER A 8 -0.13 -5.01 21.67
N PHE A 9 -1.23 -5.58 21.18
CA PHE A 9 -1.74 -5.27 19.84
C PHE A 9 -1.95 -3.76 19.66
N SER A 10 -2.54 -3.09 20.65
CA SER A 10 -2.80 -1.64 20.59
C SER A 10 -1.52 -0.83 20.40
N SER A 11 -0.45 -1.17 21.13
CA SER A 11 0.84 -0.47 21.00
C SER A 11 1.48 -0.71 19.63
N LEU A 12 1.43 -1.95 19.13
CA LEU A 12 1.97 -2.27 17.81
C LEU A 12 1.19 -1.57 16.70
N TRP A 13 -0.14 -1.50 16.83
CA TRP A 13 -1.00 -0.83 15.85
C TRP A 13 -0.76 0.68 15.83
N GLN A 14 -0.66 1.33 16.99
CA GLN A 14 -0.35 2.77 17.07
C GLN A 14 1.02 3.10 16.47
N GLU A 15 2.03 2.26 16.75
CA GLU A 15 3.36 2.44 16.17
C GLU A 15 3.33 2.27 14.65
N HIS A 16 2.59 1.27 14.15
CA HIS A 16 2.39 1.06 12.73
C HIS A 16 1.69 2.25 12.07
N GLU A 17 0.59 2.72 12.64
CA GLU A 17 -0.16 3.87 12.13
C GLU A 17 0.71 5.13 12.10
N ALA A 18 1.42 5.43 13.20
CA ALA A 18 2.31 6.58 13.28
C ALA A 18 3.41 6.54 12.21
N LEU A 19 3.98 5.36 11.96
CA LEU A 19 5.00 5.16 10.92
C LEU A 19 4.46 5.48 9.53
N TYR A 20 3.32 4.89 9.16
CA TYR A 20 2.75 5.09 7.82
C TYR A 20 2.21 6.50 7.62
N VAL A 21 1.63 7.12 8.65
CA VAL A 21 1.24 8.53 8.62
C VAL A 21 2.47 9.42 8.40
N GLY A 22 3.58 9.16 9.11
CA GLY A 22 4.83 9.90 8.93
C GLY A 22 5.39 9.78 7.50
N VAL A 23 5.49 8.56 6.98
CA VAL A 23 5.91 8.29 5.60
C VAL A 23 5.03 9.00 4.58
N PHE A 24 3.71 8.98 4.79
CA PHE A 24 2.77 9.64 3.91
C PHE A 24 2.92 11.17 3.91
N ILE A 25 3.10 11.77 5.08
CA ILE A 25 3.38 13.22 5.20
C ILE A 25 4.66 13.58 4.44
N MET A 26 5.74 12.81 4.60
CA MET A 26 6.98 13.03 3.88
C MET A 26 6.78 12.94 2.36
N ALA A 27 5.95 12.00 1.91
CA ALA A 27 5.64 11.84 0.49
C ALA A 27 4.87 13.04 -0.07
N LEU A 28 3.87 13.54 0.65
CA LEU A 28 3.14 14.75 0.25
C LEU A 28 4.04 16.00 0.21
N GLN A 29 4.99 16.11 1.15
CA GLN A 29 5.97 17.19 1.15
C GLN A 29 6.91 17.12 -0.05
N LYS A 30 7.46 15.94 -0.36
CA LYS A 30 8.29 15.73 -1.57
C LYS A 30 7.48 15.93 -2.86
N LEU A 31 6.21 15.53 -2.87
CA LEU A 31 5.32 15.72 -4.02
C LEU A 31 5.06 17.20 -4.30
N THR A 32 4.84 18.01 -3.26
CA THR A 32 4.69 19.47 -3.39
C THR A 32 5.96 20.14 -3.95
N GLN A 33 7.13 19.57 -3.66
CA GLN A 33 8.42 20.07 -4.16
C GLN A 33 8.70 19.62 -5.59
N ALA A 34 8.19 18.45 -5.98
CA ALA A 34 8.22 17.99 -7.36
C ALA A 34 7.25 18.85 -8.18
N GLN A 35 7.73 19.48 -9.25
CA GLN A 35 6.90 20.26 -10.18
C GLN A 35 6.04 19.33 -11.04
N CYS A 36 5.16 18.54 -10.41
CA CYS A 36 4.23 17.63 -11.04
C CYS A 36 3.03 18.41 -11.57
N ASP A 37 2.49 17.95 -12.70
CA ASP A 37 1.21 18.42 -13.20
C ASP A 37 0.09 17.98 -12.24
N MET A 38 -0.46 18.94 -11.51
CA MET A 38 -1.50 18.74 -10.49
C MET A 38 -2.92 18.82 -11.07
N THR A 39 -3.06 18.77 -12.39
CA THR A 39 -4.36 18.92 -13.06
C THR A 39 -5.18 17.63 -13.13
N SER A 40 -4.55 16.47 -12.97
CA SER A 40 -5.20 15.15 -13.01
C SER A 40 -4.93 14.35 -11.73
N GLU A 41 -6.00 13.86 -11.09
CA GLU A 41 -5.93 12.99 -9.91
C GLU A 41 -5.13 11.71 -10.17
N ASP A 42 -5.24 11.15 -11.36
CA ASP A 42 -4.48 9.97 -11.78
C ASP A 42 -2.98 10.29 -11.82
N SER A 43 -2.59 11.41 -12.43
CA SER A 43 -1.19 11.85 -12.51
C SER A 43 -0.58 12.11 -11.13
N ILE A 44 -1.36 12.73 -10.24
CA ILE A 44 -0.98 12.97 -8.83
C ILE A 44 -0.74 11.62 -8.13
N SER A 45 -1.66 10.67 -8.30
CA SER A 45 -1.58 9.35 -7.68
C SER A 45 -0.37 8.56 -8.15
N GLU A 46 -0.05 8.60 -9.45
CA GLU A 46 1.14 7.95 -10.02
C GLU A 46 2.44 8.55 -9.47
N HIS A 47 2.55 9.88 -9.42
CA HIS A 47 3.72 10.55 -8.86
C HIS A 47 3.87 10.31 -7.36
N LEU A 48 2.76 10.38 -6.62
CA LEU A 48 2.74 10.11 -5.19
C LEU A 48 3.21 8.68 -4.89
N TYR A 49 2.79 7.70 -5.70
CA TYR A 49 3.24 6.33 -5.57
C TYR A 49 4.75 6.20 -5.73
N LEU A 50 5.34 6.81 -6.77
CA LEU A 50 6.79 6.77 -7.00
C LEU A 50 7.57 7.41 -5.84
N VAL A 51 7.07 8.55 -5.34
CA VAL A 51 7.67 9.24 -4.19
C VAL A 51 7.55 8.38 -2.93
N LEU A 52 6.39 7.76 -2.67
CA LEU A 52 6.17 6.86 -1.55
C LEU A 52 7.12 5.66 -1.59
N ARG A 53 7.30 5.02 -2.77
CA ARG A 53 8.21 3.88 -2.92
C ARG A 53 9.63 4.24 -2.53
N ASN A 54 10.11 5.39 -2.98
CA ASN A 54 11.45 5.87 -2.65
C ASN A 54 11.60 6.17 -1.15
N ILE A 55 10.61 6.82 -0.53
CA ILE A 55 10.65 7.12 0.91
C ILE A 55 10.59 5.83 1.73
N CYS A 56 9.71 4.88 1.39
CA CYS A 56 9.66 3.59 2.07
C CYS A 56 10.99 2.85 1.99
N PHE A 57 11.67 2.89 0.83
CA PHE A 57 13.00 2.30 0.67
C PHE A 57 14.07 3.00 1.53
N GLU A 58 14.10 4.33 1.52
CA GLU A 58 15.02 5.15 2.33
C GLU A 58 14.81 4.91 3.83
N GLU A 59 13.57 5.01 4.30
CA GLU A 59 13.21 4.81 5.70
C GLU A 59 13.44 3.37 6.15
N SER A 60 13.20 2.38 5.29
CA SER A 60 13.51 0.98 5.60
C SER A 60 14.98 0.78 5.91
N ARG A 61 15.84 1.40 5.09
CA ARG A 61 17.29 1.33 5.26
C ARG A 61 17.74 2.08 6.52
N ASN A 62 17.18 3.26 6.79
CA ASN A 62 17.57 4.07 7.94
C ASN A 62 17.18 3.41 9.27
N GLN A 63 15.97 2.86 9.35
CA GLN A 63 15.42 2.27 10.56
C GLN A 63 15.77 0.78 10.73
N HIS A 64 16.47 0.18 9.76
CA HIS A 64 16.77 -1.26 9.73
C HIS A 64 15.52 -2.14 9.90
N ARG A 65 14.40 -1.67 9.36
CA ARG A 65 13.08 -2.30 9.44
C ARG A 65 12.48 -2.31 8.05
N GLU A 66 11.79 -3.38 7.69
CA GLU A 66 11.07 -3.41 6.43
C GLU A 66 9.82 -2.52 6.47
N ILE A 67 9.78 -1.52 5.59
CA ILE A 67 8.66 -0.61 5.35
C ILE A 67 8.30 -0.74 3.87
N ARG A 68 7.08 -1.22 3.60
CA ARG A 68 6.60 -1.41 2.24
C ARG A 68 5.55 -0.35 1.92
N THR A 69 5.48 0.06 0.67
CA THR A 69 4.27 0.76 0.20
C THR A 69 3.08 -0.21 0.22
N PRO A 70 1.86 0.28 0.42
CA PRO A 70 0.67 -0.53 0.21
C PRO A 70 0.69 -1.15 -1.20
N ASP A 71 0.37 -2.44 -1.28
CA ASP A 71 0.24 -3.11 -2.57
C ASP A 71 -0.93 -2.50 -3.33
N TRP A 72 -0.71 -2.14 -4.60
CA TRP A 72 -1.80 -1.65 -5.42
C TRP A 72 -2.66 -2.83 -5.80
N GLU A 73 -3.87 -2.88 -5.28
CA GLU A 73 -4.77 -3.99 -5.52
C GLU A 73 -5.93 -3.55 -6.41
N ARG A 74 -6.27 -4.36 -7.41
CA ARG A 74 -7.56 -4.24 -8.10
C ARG A 74 -8.41 -5.46 -7.86
N PRO A 75 -9.74 -5.31 -7.76
CA PRO A 75 -10.65 -6.44 -7.85
C PRO A 75 -10.38 -7.21 -9.14
N ILE A 76 -10.42 -8.54 -9.06
CA ILE A 76 -10.44 -9.39 -10.25
C ILE A 76 -11.87 -9.34 -10.82
N PRO A 77 -12.09 -8.76 -12.02
CA PRO A 77 -13.41 -8.78 -12.61
C PRO A 77 -13.81 -10.22 -12.96
N PRO A 78 -15.12 -10.55 -12.91
CA PRO A 78 -15.60 -11.85 -13.34
C PRO A 78 -15.23 -12.09 -14.80
N ALA A 79 -14.78 -13.29 -15.12
CA ALA A 79 -14.37 -13.65 -16.49
C ALA A 79 -15.57 -13.79 -17.43
N THR A 80 -16.76 -14.06 -16.89
CA THR A 80 -18.01 -14.25 -17.63
C THR A 80 -19.20 -13.75 -16.82
N GLU A 81 -20.29 -13.34 -17.49
CA GLU A 81 -21.54 -12.97 -16.81
C GLU A 81 -22.14 -14.10 -15.96
N ALA A 82 -21.84 -15.37 -16.30
CA ALA A 82 -22.27 -16.53 -15.53
C ALA A 82 -21.67 -16.57 -14.12
N GLU A 83 -20.50 -15.96 -13.89
CA GLU A 83 -19.89 -15.87 -12.56
C GLU A 83 -20.65 -14.90 -11.64
N LEU A 84 -21.26 -13.84 -12.20
CA LEU A 84 -22.08 -12.87 -11.46
C LEU A 84 -23.35 -13.49 -10.84
N THR A 85 -23.90 -14.53 -11.48
CA THR A 85 -25.15 -15.20 -11.04
C THR A 85 -24.90 -16.36 -10.08
N GLY A 86 -23.65 -16.67 -9.81
CA GLY A 86 -23.25 -17.51 -8.71
C GLY A 86 -23.20 -19.02 -8.92
N GLY A 87 -23.15 -19.50 -10.16
CA GLY A 87 -23.00 -20.92 -10.51
C GLY A 87 -21.65 -21.55 -10.11
N LYS A 88 -21.67 -22.82 -9.64
CA LYS A 88 -20.51 -23.60 -9.09
C LYS A 88 -19.58 -24.11 -10.20
N LYS A 89 -18.25 -24.28 -10.06
CA LYS A 89 -17.51 -25.24 -9.18
C LYS A 89 -16.06 -24.82 -8.84
N ARG A 90 -15.61 -23.63 -9.26
CA ARG A 90 -14.26 -23.09 -9.00
C ARG A 90 -14.29 -21.56 -8.78
N LYS A 91 -15.29 -21.10 -8.03
CA LYS A 91 -15.43 -19.67 -7.72
C LYS A 91 -14.18 -19.18 -6.99
N ARG A 92 -13.46 -18.24 -7.61
CA ARG A 92 -12.64 -17.30 -6.82
C ARG A 92 -13.61 -16.48 -5.96
N PRO A 93 -13.30 -16.21 -4.69
CA PRO A 93 -14.09 -15.29 -3.88
C PRO A 93 -14.26 -13.95 -4.62
N ASP A 94 -15.45 -13.35 -4.56
CA ASP A 94 -15.74 -12.07 -5.22
C ASP A 94 -14.86 -10.91 -4.71
N PHE A 95 -14.12 -11.13 -3.62
CA PHE A 95 -13.18 -10.21 -3.00
C PHE A 95 -11.71 -10.50 -3.34
N THR A 96 -11.41 -11.40 -4.29
CA THR A 96 -10.02 -11.59 -4.68
C THR A 96 -9.50 -10.37 -5.43
N CYS A 97 -8.47 -9.76 -4.88
CA CYS A 97 -7.69 -8.73 -5.54
C CYS A 97 -6.49 -9.34 -6.26
N ASN A 98 -6.08 -8.72 -7.37
CA ASN A 98 -4.75 -8.92 -7.94
C ASN A 98 -3.88 -7.73 -7.57
N ILE A 99 -2.66 -8.01 -7.10
CA ILE A 99 -1.61 -7.00 -6.99
C ILE A 99 -1.27 -6.50 -8.40
N LEU A 100 -1.58 -5.25 -8.67
CA LEU A 100 -1.13 -4.46 -9.80
C LEU A 100 0.24 -3.89 -9.45
N ASP A 101 1.28 -4.69 -9.64
CA ASP A 101 2.62 -4.14 -9.62
C ASP A 101 2.92 -3.50 -10.98
N ARG A 102 2.31 -2.34 -11.24
CA ARG A 102 2.57 -1.58 -12.48
C ARG A 102 3.97 -0.96 -12.51
N TYR A 103 4.68 -0.99 -11.37
CA TYR A 103 5.96 -0.32 -11.19
C TYR A 103 7.06 -1.22 -10.57
N ALA A 104 6.83 -2.53 -10.38
CA ALA A 104 7.83 -3.49 -9.92
C ALA A 104 9.14 -3.42 -10.70
#